data_AF-D7GAG5-F1
#
_entry.id   AF-D7GAG5-F1
#
_cell.length_a   1.000
_cell.length_b   1.000
_cell.length_c   1.000
_cell.angle_alpha   90.00
_cell.angle_beta   90.00
_cell.angle_gamma   90.00
#
_symmetry.space_group_name_H-M   'P 1'
#
loop_
_entity.id
_entity.type
_entity.pdbx_description
1 polymer ?
#
loop_
_entity_poly.entity_id
_entity_poly.type
_entity_poly.pdbx_seq_one_letter_code
_entity_poly.pdbx_strand_id
1 'polypeptide(L)'
;AAYQNRMRDPFSLFTGQHSSNKFSRKLKPLEAKAFDTLGLQANASAEDIKMKYKELVKKHHPDSNGGNRASEERFRDVLHAYNLLKKSGLC
;
A
#
# COMPACT_ATOMS: atom_id res chain seq x y z
N ALA A 1 30.69 36.58 6.88
CA ALA A 1 30.39 35.32 6.19
C ALA A 1 28.90 35.04 6.30
N ALA A 2 28.11 35.29 5.24
CA ALA A 2 26.70 34.87 5.18
C ALA A 2 26.21 34.94 3.72
N TYR A 3 26.45 33.87 2.95
CA TYR A 3 25.83 33.71 1.63
C TYR A 3 24.65 32.74 1.79
N GLN A 4 23.52 33.24 2.27
CA GLN A 4 22.27 32.46 2.29
C GLN A 4 21.67 32.47 0.88
N ASN A 5 22.15 31.55 0.05
CA ASN A 5 21.61 31.33 -1.28
C ASN A 5 20.28 30.56 -1.18
N ARG A 6 19.18 31.27 -0.91
CA ARG A 6 17.82 30.72 -1.12
C ARG A 6 17.56 30.66 -2.62
N MET A 7 18.06 29.60 -3.25
CA MET A 7 17.68 29.21 -4.61
C MET A 7 16.17 28.92 -4.61
N ARG A 8 15.37 29.89 -5.04
CA ARG A 8 13.94 29.71 -5.33
C ARG A 8 13.84 29.24 -6.77
N ASP A 9 13.75 27.93 -6.94
CA ASP A 9 13.56 27.24 -8.21
C ASP A 9 12.22 27.67 -8.86
N PRO A 10 12.22 28.42 -9.97
CA PRO A 10 11.01 28.92 -10.62
C PRO A 10 10.24 27.83 -11.37
N PHE A 11 10.82 26.64 -11.54
CA PHE A 11 10.21 25.51 -12.23
C PHE A 11 9.69 24.42 -11.29
N SER A 12 9.82 24.58 -9.96
CA SER A 12 9.39 23.57 -8.96
C SER A 12 9.86 22.14 -9.27
N LEU A 13 11.00 22.00 -9.94
CA LEU A 13 11.59 20.71 -10.32
C LEU A 13 12.21 19.97 -9.12
N PHE A 14 12.55 20.70 -8.05
CA PHE A 14 13.15 20.14 -6.83
C PHE A 14 12.26 20.22 -5.59
N THR A 15 11.13 20.93 -5.66
CA THR A 15 10.17 20.99 -4.55
C THR A 15 9.21 19.81 -4.70
N GLY A 16 9.50 18.70 -4.01
CA GLY A 16 8.68 17.48 -3.96
C GLY A 16 7.28 17.71 -3.40
N GLN A 17 6.43 18.41 -4.13
CA GLN A 17 5.02 18.61 -3.86
C GLN A 17 4.26 17.42 -4.47
N HIS A 18 4.35 16.26 -3.82
CA HIS A 18 3.31 15.24 -3.95
C HIS A 18 2.05 15.74 -3.23
N SER A 19 1.38 16.73 -3.84
CA SER A 19 0.04 17.15 -3.45
C SER A 19 -0.92 16.02 -3.81
N SER A 20 -0.98 15.00 -2.94
CA SER A 20 -1.96 13.94 -3.02
C SER A 20 -3.29 14.48 -2.49
N ASN A 21 -3.93 15.33 -3.31
CA ASN A 21 -5.35 15.62 -3.12
C ASN A 21 -6.12 14.32 -3.45
N LYS A 22 -6.23 13.44 -2.45
CA LYS A 22 -6.98 12.19 -2.56
C LYS A 22 -8.46 12.56 -2.57
N PHE A 23 -8.98 12.80 -3.77
CA PHE A 23 -10.42 12.70 -4.03
C PHE A 23 -10.94 11.47 -3.29
N SER A 24 -11.91 11.69 -2.40
CA SER A 24 -12.61 10.65 -1.64
C SER A 24 -13.45 9.81 -2.59
N ARG A 25 -12.77 8.96 -3.38
CA ARG A 25 -13.43 7.91 -4.15
C ARG A 25 -14.16 7.04 -3.14
N LYS A 26 -15.48 6.95 -3.23
CA LYS A 26 -16.25 6.01 -2.43
C LYS A 26 -15.71 4.61 -2.74
N LEU A 27 -15.11 3.98 -1.74
CA LEU A 27 -14.51 2.66 -1.88
C LEU A 27 -15.58 1.66 -2.29
N LYS A 28 -15.26 0.83 -3.27
CA LYS A 28 -16.12 -0.29 -3.67
C LYS A 28 -16.13 -1.32 -2.54
N PRO A 29 -17.23 -2.06 -2.33
CA PRO A 29 -17.32 -3.06 -1.26
C PRO A 29 -16.23 -4.15 -1.33
N LEU A 30 -15.77 -4.49 -2.54
CA LEU A 30 -14.65 -5.41 -2.73
C LEU A 30 -13.31 -4.83 -2.25
N GLU A 31 -13.08 -3.53 -2.41
CA GLU A 31 -11.87 -2.86 -1.94
C GLU A 31 -11.87 -2.82 -0.41
N ALA A 32 -13.01 -2.52 0.21
CA ALA A 32 -13.17 -2.56 1.66
C ALA A 32 -12.85 -3.95 2.23
N LYS A 33 -13.32 -5.02 1.60
CA LYS A 33 -12.96 -6.40 1.97
C LYS A 33 -11.47 -6.68 1.81
N ALA A 34 -10.84 -6.18 0.74
CA ALA A 34 -9.39 -6.36 0.55
C ALA A 34 -8.56 -5.65 1.64
N PHE A 35 -8.97 -4.46 2.07
CA PHE A 35 -8.36 -3.79 3.21
C PHE A 35 -8.53 -4.59 4.51
N ASP A 36 -9.73 -5.12 4.76
CA ASP A 36 -10.01 -5.98 5.92
C ASP A 36 -9.16 -7.26 5.93
N THR A 37 -9.02 -7.94 4.79
CA THR A 37 -8.14 -9.12 4.63
C THR A 37 -6.68 -8.80 4.97
N LEU A 38 -6.21 -7.59 4.65
CA LEU A 38 -4.86 -7.12 4.96
C LEU A 38 -4.74 -6.56 6.39
N GLY A 39 -5.83 -6.42 7.13
CA GLY A 39 -5.88 -5.80 8.45
C GLY A 39 -5.61 -4.30 8.43
N LEU A 40 -5.96 -3.64 7.32
CA LEU A 40 -5.76 -2.21 7.10
C LEU A 40 -7.09 -1.47 7.12
N GLN A 41 -7.04 -0.19 7.47
CA GLN A 41 -8.19 0.68 7.32
C GLN A 41 -8.36 1.13 5.86
N ALA A 42 -9.60 1.44 5.50
CA ALA A 42 -10.01 1.96 4.19
C ALA A 42 -9.25 3.22 3.72
N ASN A 43 -8.62 3.96 4.64
CA ASN A 43 -7.85 5.18 4.42
C ASN A 43 -6.32 4.94 4.37
N ALA A 44 -5.85 3.68 4.45
CA ALA A 44 -4.43 3.34 4.45
C ALA A 44 -3.70 3.85 3.19
N SER A 45 -2.43 4.21 3.33
CA SER A 45 -1.61 4.65 2.20
C SER A 45 -1.13 3.47 1.36
N ALA A 46 -0.75 3.74 0.11
CA ALA A 46 -0.11 2.76 -0.76
C ALA A 46 1.13 2.11 -0.12
N GLU A 47 1.87 2.89 0.68
CA GLU A 47 3.04 2.42 1.42
C GLU A 47 2.68 1.43 2.52
N ASP A 48 1.62 1.71 3.30
CA ASP A 48 1.11 0.81 4.34
C ASP A 48 0.63 -0.52 3.76
N ILE A 49 -0.06 -0.48 2.62
CA ILE A 49 -0.52 -1.68 1.88
C ILE A 49 0.69 -2.55 1.51
N LYS A 50 1.75 -1.95 0.96
CA LYS A 50 2.98 -2.67 0.57
C LYS A 50 3.71 -3.23 1.78
N MET A 51 3.77 -2.49 2.89
CA MET A 51 4.37 -2.98 4.14
C MET A 51 3.62 -4.18 4.69
N LYS A 52 2.29 -4.07 4.87
CA LYS A 52 1.48 -5.18 5.40
C LYS A 52 1.48 -6.40 4.50
N TYR A 53 1.41 -6.21 3.19
CA TYR A 53 1.56 -7.31 2.25
C TYR A 53 2.88 -8.07 2.47
N LYS A 54 4.01 -7.36 2.59
CA LYS A 54 5.32 -7.99 2.84
C LYS A 54 5.37 -8.74 4.17
N GLU A 55 4.77 -8.19 5.23
CA GLU A 55 4.69 -8.84 6.54
C GLU A 55 3.87 -10.15 6.48
N LEU A 56 2.68 -10.09 5.86
CA LEU A 56 1.77 -11.23 5.75
C LEU A 56 2.35 -12.34 4.85
N VAL A 57 3.01 -11.98 3.75
CA VAL A 57 3.69 -12.94 2.86
C VAL A 57 4.79 -13.68 3.61
N LYS A 58 5.62 -12.98 4.40
CA LYS A 58 6.65 -13.63 5.21
C LYS A 58 6.04 -14.56 6.26
N LYS A 59 4.95 -14.14 6.90
CA LYS A 59 4.27 -14.91 7.94
C LYS A 59 3.62 -16.19 7.40
N HIS A 60 2.97 -16.10 6.24
CA HIS A 60 2.22 -17.20 5.63
C HIS A 60 2.97 -17.87 4.48
N HIS A 61 4.29 -17.66 4.37
CA HIS A 61 5.09 -18.22 3.28
C HIS A 61 5.01 -19.77 3.29
N PRO A 62 4.74 -20.42 2.14
CA PRO A 62 4.53 -21.87 2.09
C PRO A 62 5.80 -22.65 2.45
N ASP A 63 6.98 -22.09 2.16
CA ASP A 63 8.29 -22.70 2.48
C ASP A 63 8.52 -22.81 3.99
N SER A 64 8.13 -21.78 4.75
CA SER A 64 8.32 -21.74 6.20
C SER A 64 7.20 -22.46 6.98
N ASN A 65 6.03 -22.63 6.36
CA ASN A 65 4.85 -23.25 6.99
C ASN A 65 4.65 -24.73 6.62
N GLY A 66 5.57 -25.33 5.86
CA GLY A 66 5.57 -26.77 5.58
C GLY A 66 4.30 -27.30 4.91
N GLY A 67 3.61 -26.48 4.11
CA GLY A 67 2.38 -26.89 3.43
C GLY A 67 1.11 -26.90 4.30
N ASN A 68 1.08 -26.15 5.40
CA ASN A 68 -0.15 -25.99 6.17
C ASN A 68 -1.26 -25.32 5.33
N ARG A 69 -2.33 -26.07 5.06
CA ARG A 69 -3.45 -25.67 4.19
C ARG A 69 -4.14 -24.39 4.66
N ALA A 70 -4.18 -24.12 5.97
CA ALA A 70 -4.77 -22.90 6.51
C ALA A 70 -3.91 -21.65 6.22
N SER A 71 -2.59 -21.77 6.30
CA SER A 71 -1.68 -20.67 5.94
C SER A 71 -1.69 -20.40 4.43
N GLU A 72 -1.83 -21.46 3.62
CA GLU A 72 -1.95 -21.34 2.17
C GLU A 72 -3.21 -20.59 1.74
N GLU A 73 -4.36 -20.89 2.36
CA GLU A 73 -5.61 -20.16 2.10
C GLU A 73 -5.47 -18.67 2.41
N ARG A 74 -4.92 -18.34 3.60
CA ARG A 74 -4.65 -16.95 3.99
C ARG A 74 -3.69 -16.25 3.04
N PHE A 75 -2.66 -16.94 2.58
CA PHE A 75 -1.69 -16.40 1.62
C PHE A 75 -2.37 -16.05 0.29
N ARG A 76 -3.25 -16.93 -0.22
CA ARG A 76 -4.02 -16.68 -1.44
C ARG A 76 -4.96 -15.48 -1.30
N ASP A 77 -5.65 -15.37 -0.16
CA ASP A 77 -6.53 -14.23 0.12
C ASP A 77 -5.76 -12.90 0.13
N VAL A 78 -4.60 -12.86 0.79
CA VAL A 78 -3.72 -11.68 0.85
C VAL A 78 -3.23 -11.29 -0.55
N LEU A 79 -2.83 -12.27 -1.37
CA LEU A 79 -2.45 -12.05 -2.76
C LEU A 79 -3.59 -11.49 -3.60
N HIS A 80 -4.80 -12.02 -3.43
CA HIS A 80 -5.98 -11.57 -4.16
C HIS A 80 -6.35 -10.13 -3.78
N ALA A 81 -6.38 -9.84 -2.48
CA ALA A 81 -6.64 -8.51 -1.94
C ALA A 81 -5.63 -7.47 -2.47
N TYR A 82 -4.34 -7.77 -2.42
CA TYR A 82 -3.30 -6.87 -2.93
C TYR A 82 -3.44 -6.60 -4.44
N ASN A 83 -3.69 -7.64 -5.24
CA ASN A 83 -3.91 -7.48 -6.67
C ASN A 83 -5.13 -6.63 -7.00
N LEU A 84 -6.22 -6.75 -6.23
CA LEU A 84 -7.39 -5.91 -6.39
C LEU A 84 -7.08 -4.43 -6.12
N LEU A 85 -6.40 -4.13 -5.01
CA LEU A 85 -6.02 -2.76 -4.65
C LEU A 85 -5.08 -2.14 -5.68
N LYS A 86 -4.16 -2.93 -6.24
CA LYS A 86 -3.27 -2.52 -7.33
C LYS A 86 -4.04 -2.21 -8.62
N LYS A 87 -5.01 -3.05 -8.99
CA LYS A 87 -5.88 -2.81 -10.17
C LYS A 87 -6.73 -1.54 -10.01
N SER A 88 -7.17 -1.23 -8.80
CA SER A 88 -7.92 0.00 -8.50
C SER A 88 -7.06 1.27 -8.42
N GLY A 89 -5.73 1.16 -8.54
CA GLY A 89 -4.81 2.29 -8.44
C GLY A 89 -4.76 2.91 -7.03
N LEU A 90 -4.97 2.09 -6.00
CA LEU A 90 -4.84 2.48 -4.59
C LEU A 90 -3.42 2.22 -4.04
N CYS A 91 -2.58 1.47 -4.78
CA CYS A 91 -1.25 0.99 -4.37
C CYS A 91 -0.22 1.09 -5.51
#